data_AF-A0AAW0JTB6-F1
#
_entry.id   AF-A0AAW0JTB6-F1
#
_cell.length_a   1.000
_cell.length_b   1.000
_cell.length_c   1.000
_cell.angle_alpha   90.00
_cell.angle_beta   90.00
_cell.angle_gamma   90.00
#
_symmetry.space_group_name_H-M   'P 1'
#
loop_
_entity.id
_entity.type
_entity.pdbx_description
1 polymer ?
#
loop_
_entity_poly.entity_id
_entity_poly.type
_entity_poly.pdbx_seq_one_letter_code
_entity_poly.pdbx_strand_id
1 'polypeptide(L)' 'MALNYYPPCPQPEITYGLPGHTGSNLITILLQDDVPGLQVLRNGKWIAVNPFPNTLLSTLVTKFRYNLHPYC' A
#
# COMPACT_ATOMS: atom_id res chain seq x y z
N MET A 1 -11.26 1.65 11.43
CA MET A 1 -9.83 1.34 11.66
C MET A 1 -9.60 -0.07 11.13
N ALA A 2 -8.53 -0.30 10.38
CA ALA A 2 -8.17 -1.60 9.84
C ALA A 2 -6.71 -1.89 10.14
N LEU A 3 -6.40 -3.12 10.51
CA LEU A 3 -5.04 -3.63 10.64
C LEU A 3 -4.83 -4.64 9.53
N ASN A 4 -3.87 -4.40 8.66
CA ASN A 4 -3.57 -5.27 7.55
C ASN A 4 -2.27 -6.02 7.82
N TYR A 5 -2.26 -7.32 7.58
CA TYR A 5 -1.07 -8.16 7.66
C TYR A 5 -0.89 -8.89 6.33
N TYR A 6 0.25 -8.68 5.69
CA TYR A 6 0.57 -9.22 4.37
C TYR A 6 1.76 -10.19 4.53
N PRO A 7 1.52 -11.51 4.62
CA PRO A 7 2.62 -12.47 4.75
C PRO A 7 3.46 -12.55 3.47
N PRO A 8 4.72 -13.05 3.55
CA PRO A 8 5.54 -13.34 2.38
C PRO A 8 4.80 -14.24 1.37
N CYS A 9 4.95 -13.94 0.09
CA CYS A 9 4.28 -14.68 -0.99
C CYS A 9 5.31 -15.25 -1.97
N PRO A 10 5.30 -16.56 -2.29
CA PRO A 10 6.24 -17.15 -3.24
C PRO A 10 6.15 -16.59 -4.66
N GLN A 11 4.98 -16.07 -5.05
CA GLN A 11 4.68 -15.55 -6.39
C GLN A 11 3.97 -14.19 -6.27
N PRO A 12 4.67 -13.14 -5.80
CA PRO A 12 4.07 -11.82 -5.55
C PRO A 12 3.62 -11.11 -6.84
N GLU A 13 4.15 -11.49 -8.00
CA GLU A 13 3.84 -10.89 -9.29
C GLU A 13 2.44 -11.23 -9.83
N ILE A 14 1.81 -12.30 -9.34
CA ILE A 14 0.49 -12.76 -9.79
C ILE A 14 -0.65 -12.40 -8.83
N THR A 15 -0.35 -11.77 -7.69
CA THR A 15 -1.36 -11.43 -6.68
C THR A 15 -1.07 -10.09 -5.99
N TYR A 16 -2.04 -9.59 -5.23
CA TYR A 16 -1.93 -8.37 -4.44
C TYR A 16 -2.29 -8.66 -2.99
N GLY A 17 -1.63 -7.98 -2.06
CA GLY A 17 -2.08 -7.94 -0.68
C GLY A 17 -3.38 -7.15 -0.56
N LEU A 18 -3.48 -6.05 -1.32
CA LEU A 18 -4.69 -5.25 -1.41
C LEU A 18 -4.88 -4.77 -2.85
N PRO A 19 -5.95 -5.19 -3.54
CA PRO A 19 -6.27 -4.72 -4.88
C PRO A 19 -6.47 -3.20 -4.92
N GLY A 20 -6.22 -2.63 -6.10
CA GLY A 20 -6.34 -1.18 -6.33
C GLY A 20 -7.76 -0.69 -6.11
N HIS A 21 -7.99 0.11 -5.07
CA HIS A 21 -9.28 0.67 -4.72
C HIS A 21 -9.15 2.14 -4.31
N THR A 22 -10.24 2.87 -4.45
CA THR A 22 -10.35 4.24 -3.92
C THR A 22 -10.97 4.13 -2.53
N GLY A 23 -10.30 4.66 -1.52
CA GLY A 23 -10.86 4.72 -0.17
C GLY A 23 -12.18 5.49 -0.17
N SER A 24 -13.18 5.00 0.55
CA SER A 24 -14.46 5.69 0.74
C SER A 24 -14.37 6.89 1.68
N ASN A 25 -13.25 7.05 2.38
CA ASN A 25 -13.01 8.10 3.36
C ASN A 25 -12.35 9.32 2.70
N LEU A 26 -12.72 10.53 3.15
CA LEU A 26 -12.11 11.79 2.69
C LEU A 26 -10.60 11.82 2.90
N ILE A 27 -10.14 11.35 4.06
CA ILE A 27 -8.74 11.26 4.44
C ILE A 27 -8.46 9.83 4.92
N THR A 28 -7.38 9.23 4.42
CA THR A 28 -6.85 7.96 4.93
C THR A 28 -5.47 8.21 5.51
N ILE A 29 -5.26 7.80 6.76
CA ILE A 29 -3.96 7.84 7.44
C ILE A 29 -3.45 6.41 7.54
N LEU A 30 -2.22 6.18 7.10
CA LEU A 30 -1.56 4.89 7.05
C LEU A 30 -0.29 4.93 7.90
N LEU A 31 -0.18 3.98 8.82
CA LEU A 31 1.08 3.63 9.48
C LEU A 31 1.61 2.38 8.77
N GLN A 32 2.79 2.49 8.16
CA GLN A 32 3.42 1.39 7.44
C GLN A 32 4.60 0.85 8.26
N ASP A 33 4.89 -0.43 8.07
CA ASP A 33 6.15 -1.04 8.46
C ASP A 33 7.27 -0.65 7.48
N ASP A 34 8.46 -1.21 7.69
CA ASP A 34 9.64 -0.92 6.88
C ASP A 34 9.65 -1.71 5.54
N VAL A 35 8.63 -2.53 5.29
CA VAL A 35 8.52 -3.36 4.08
C VAL A 35 7.83 -2.57 2.96
N PRO A 36 8.45 -2.41 1.77
CA PRO A 36 7.83 -1.72 0.65
C PRO A 36 6.70 -2.56 0.03
N GLY A 37 5.58 -1.90 -0.28
CA GLY A 37 4.44 -2.57 -0.92
C GLY A 37 3.33 -1.63 -1.37
N LEU A 38 3.18 -0.48 -0.71
CA LEU A 38 2.19 0.53 -1.06
C LEU A 38 2.50 1.20 -2.40
N GLN A 39 1.47 1.31 -3.24
CA GLN A 39 1.52 2.08 -4.47
C GLN A 39 0.28 2.97 -4.60
N VAL A 40 0.48 4.18 -5.09
CA VAL A 40 -0.58 5.15 -5.38
C VAL A 40 -0.71 5.35 -6.89
N LEU A 41 -1.93 5.49 -7.39
CA LEU A 41 -2.18 5.79 -8.79
C LEU A 41 -2.14 7.30 -9.00
N ARG A 42 -1.18 7.78 -9.78
CA ARG A 42 -1.05 9.19 -10.15
C ARG A 42 -0.87 9.30 -11.66
N ASN A 43 -1.69 10.11 -12.32
CA ASN A 43 -1.65 10.33 -13.77
C ASN A 43 -1.68 9.00 -14.58
N GLY A 44 -2.52 8.04 -14.15
CA GLY A 44 -2.63 6.73 -14.79
C GLY A 44 -1.45 5.78 -14.56
N LYS A 45 -0.45 6.16 -13.76
CA LYS A 45 0.72 5.34 -13.44
C LYS A 45 0.76 5.01 -11.96
N TRP A 46 1.10 3.77 -11.65
CA TRP A 46 1.35 3.34 -10.27
C TRP A 46 2.73 3.82 -9.84
N ILE A 47 2.78 4.53 -8.72
CA ILE A 47 4.00 5.06 -8.11
C ILE A 47 4.18 4.35 -6.77
N ALA A 48 5.35 3.73 -6.59
CA ALA A 48 5.73 3.13 -5.31
C ALA A 48 5.97 4.21 -4.25
N VAL A 49 5.47 3.96 -3.05
CA VAL A 49 5.72 4.79 -1.87
C VAL A 49 6.67 4.02 -0.97
N ASN A 50 7.88 4.53 -0.81
CA ASN A 50 8.85 3.93 0.10
C ASN A 50 8.42 4.24 1.55
N PRO A 51 8.43 3.23 2.44
CA PRO A 51 8.21 3.48 3.85
C PRO A 51 9.35 4.34 4.40
N PHE A 52 8.99 5.29 5.26
CA PHE A 52 9.93 6.12 6.01
C PHE A 52 9.76 5.82 7.50
N PRO A 53 10.84 5.50 8.22
CA PRO A 53 10.76 5.23 9.65
C PRO A 53 10.05 6.35 10.41
N ASN A 54 9.23 5.99 11.39
CA ASN A 54 8.52 6.92 12.29
C ASN A 54 7.61 7.94 11.56
N THR A 55 7.09 7.60 10.38
CA THR A 55 6.24 8.50 9.59
C THR A 55 4.84 7.93 9.42
N LEU A 56 3.85 8.82 9.45
CA LEU A 56 2.48 8.54 9.03
C LEU A 56 2.26 9.10 7.63
N LEU A 57 1.72 8.27 6.74
CA LEU A 57 1.30 8.70 5.42
C LEU A 57 -0.16 9.16 5.46
N SER A 58 -0.44 10.38 5.04
CA SER A 58 -1.79 10.87 4.83
C SER A 58 -2.09 10.96 3.34
N THR A 59 -3.25 10.46 2.92
CA THR A 59 -3.71 10.55 1.53
C THR A 59 -5.14 11.05 1.48
N LEU A 60 -5.42 11.91 0.50
CA LEU A 60 -6.76 12.40 0.17
C LEU A 60 -7.30 11.55 -0.97
N VAL A 61 -8.54 11.04 -0.83
CA VAL A 61 -9.30 10.21 -1.78
C VAL A 61 -8.51 9.85 -3.05
N THR A 62 -7.56 8.93 -2.90
CA THR A 62 -6.70 8.46 -4.00
C THR A 62 -6.85 6.97 -4.14
N LYS A 63 -6.57 6.47 -5.35
CA LYS A 63 -6.57 5.04 -5.60
C LYS A 63 -5.22 4.47 -5.19
N PHE A 64 -5.21 3.52 -4.28
CA PHE A 64 -4.00 2.86 -3.81
C PHE A 64 -4.14 1.34 -3.85
N ARG A 65 -3.01 0.65 -3.89
CA ARG A 65 -2.90 -0.82 -3.81
C ARG A 65 -1.71 -1.21 -2.96
N TYR A 66 -1.68 -2.47 -2.55
CA TYR A 66 -0.55 -3.04 -1.83
C TYR A 66 -0.07 -4.31 -2.54
N ASN A 67 1.19 -4.30 -2.98
CA ASN A 67 1.85 -5.45 -3.58
C ASN A 67 2.44 -6.33 -2.47
N LEU A 68 2.42 -7.66 -2.66
CA LEU A 68 3.12 -8.57 -1.76
C LEU A 68 4.62 -8.56 -2.03
N HIS A 69 5.38 -9.02 -1.04
CA HIS A 69 6.82 -9.21 -1.15
C HIS A 69 7.17 -10.70 -0.99
N PRO A 70 8.24 -11.18 -1.68
CA PRO A 70 8.64 -12.58 -1.58
C PRO A 70 9.33 -12.91 -0.24
N TYR A 71 9.81 -11.88 0.47
CA TYR A 71 10.53 -11.99 1.74
C TYR A 71 10.05 -10.88 2.69
N CYS A 72 10.22 -11.08 4.00
CA CYS A 72 10.03 -10.04 5.02
C CYS A 72 11.13 -8.98 4.95
#